data_AF-A0A9Q5ZTN6-F1
#
_entry.id   AF-A0A9Q5ZTN6-F1
#
_cell.length_a   1.000
_cell.length_b   1.000
_cell.length_c   1.000
_cell.angle_alpha   90.00
_cell.angle_beta   90.00
_cell.angle_gamma   90.00
#
_symmetry.space_group_name_H-M   'P 1'
#
loop_
_entity.id
_entity.type
_entity.pdbx_description
1 polymer ?
#
loop_
_entity_poly.entity_id
_entity_poly.type
_entity_poly.pdbx_seq_one_letter_code
_entity_poly.pdbx_strand_id
1 'polypeptide(L)'
;RRYVLCDSNRALINFFLALREDPERLILIARNVFRNGNNEDSYYEERKLFNHLSWDDECADDYVVRWAASFLYLNRHCFNGLYRTNRDGGFNVPF
;
A
#
# COMPACT_ATOMS: atom_id res chain seq x y z
N ARG A 1 18.15 0.91 22.43
CA ARG A 1 16.75 0.72 22.91
C ARG A 1 16.04 -0.19 21.93
N ARG A 2 15.15 -1.08 22.38
CA ARG A 2 14.34 -1.97 21.53
C ARG A 2 12.88 -1.53 21.61
N TYR A 3 12.20 -1.49 20.48
CA TYR A 3 10.77 -1.17 20.39
C TYR A 3 10.05 -2.32 19.70
N VAL A 4 8.80 -2.55 20.11
CA VAL A 4 7.88 -3.49 19.46
C VAL A 4 6.69 -2.66 19.00
N LEU A 5 6.50 -2.59 17.68
CA LEU A 5 5.37 -1.92 17.05
C LEU A 5 4.45 -2.99 16.49
N CYS A 6 3.16 -2.91 16.81
CA CYS A 6 2.16 -3.86 16.35
C CYS A 6 0.86 -3.12 16.06
N ASP A 7 0.13 -3.62 15.08
CA ASP A 7 -1.18 -3.14 14.65
C ASP A 7 -1.92 -4.30 13.98
N SER A 8 -3.24 -4.27 14.02
CA SER A 8 -4.10 -5.22 13.32
C SER A 8 -4.11 -5.02 11.79
N ASN A 9 -3.77 -3.82 11.32
CA ASN A 9 -3.71 -3.48 9.91
C ASN A 9 -2.45 -4.07 9.25
N ARG A 10 -2.63 -5.20 8.56
CA ARG A 10 -1.54 -5.88 7.85
C ARG A 10 -0.86 -5.02 6.78
N ALA A 11 -1.61 -4.17 6.06
CA ALA A 11 -1.04 -3.28 5.04
C ALA A 11 -0.13 -2.22 5.67
N LEU A 12 -0.48 -1.71 6.85
CA LEU A 12 0.35 -0.77 7.61
C LEU A 12 1.64 -1.44 8.11
N ILE A 13 1.53 -2.64 8.68
CA ILE A 13 2.70 -3.40 9.13
C ILE A 13 3.61 -3.72 7.94
N ASN A 14 3.05 -4.14 6.82
CA ASN A 14 3.79 -4.38 5.59
C ASN A 14 4.55 -3.12 5.14
N PHE A 15 3.88 -1.97 5.11
CA PHE A 15 4.52 -0.70 4.73
C PHE A 15 5.73 -0.37 5.61
N PHE A 16 5.61 -0.50 6.93
CA PHE A 16 6.72 -0.24 7.84
C PHE A 16 7.86 -1.26 7.73
N LEU A 17 7.56 -2.53 7.45
CA LEU A 17 8.59 -3.54 7.22
C LEU A 17 9.33 -3.28 5.91
N ALA A 18 8.63 -3.02 4.81
CA ALA A 18 9.25 -2.67 3.54
C ALA A 18 10.14 -1.42 3.66
N LEU A 19 9.65 -0.39 4.37
CA LEU A 19 10.43 0.83 4.65
C LEU A 19 11.68 0.56 5.49
N ARG A 20 11.63 -0.39 6.42
CA ARG A 20 12.75 -0.76 7.29
C ARG A 20 13.80 -1.61 6.57
N GLU A 21 13.35 -2.58 5.76
CA GLU A 21 14.20 -3.58 5.10
C GLU A 21 14.98 -2.97 3.93
N ASP A 22 14.29 -2.32 3.00
CA ASP A 22 14.89 -1.73 1.80
C ASP A 22 14.13 -0.46 1.36
N PRO A 23 14.45 0.69 1.98
CA PRO A 23 13.77 1.94 1.67
C PRO A 23 13.98 2.39 0.22
N GLU A 24 15.13 2.11 -0.39
CA GLU A 24 15.43 2.52 -1.77
C GLU A 24 14.58 1.76 -2.78
N ARG A 25 14.38 0.45 -2.57
CA ARG A 25 13.47 -0.35 -3.41
C ARG A 25 12.02 0.12 -3.26
N LEU A 26 11.57 0.42 -2.03
CA LEU A 26 10.24 0.99 -1.81
C LEU A 26 10.07 2.34 -2.52
N ILE A 27 11.06 3.23 -2.43
CA ILE A 27 11.06 4.53 -3.12
C ILE A 27 11.02 4.34 -4.63
N LEU A 28 11.82 3.44 -5.19
CA LEU A 28 11.84 3.15 -6.62
C LEU A 28 10.47 2.68 -7.13
N ILE A 29 9.86 1.72 -6.43
CA ILE A 29 8.54 1.20 -6.80
C ILE A 29 7.48 2.29 -6.62
N ALA A 30 7.47 3.01 -5.49
CA ALA A 30 6.54 4.11 -5.24
C ALA A 30 6.63 5.19 -6.31
N ARG A 31 7.82 5.59 -6.77
CA ARG A 31 7.96 6.54 -7.88
C ARG A 31 7.22 6.07 -9.14
N ASN A 32 7.28 4.78 -9.45
CA ASN A 32 6.54 4.20 -10.57
C ASN A 32 5.02 4.20 -10.33
N VAL A 33 4.55 3.90 -9.11
CA VAL A 33 3.11 3.97 -8.76
C VAL A 33 2.58 5.40 -8.92
N PHE A 34 3.36 6.40 -8.50
CA PHE A 34 3.00 7.80 -8.55
C PHE A 34 3.20 8.46 -9.93
N ARG A 35 3.70 7.73 -10.95
CA ARG A 35 4.10 8.31 -12.24
C ARG A 35 2.95 9.00 -12.99
N ASN A 36 1.73 8.49 -12.83
CA ASN A 36 0.52 9.03 -13.47
C ASN A 36 -0.14 10.15 -12.64
N GLY A 37 0.43 10.49 -11.49
CA GLY A 37 -0.06 11.54 -10.60
C GLY A 37 -1.39 11.20 -9.90
N ASN A 38 -2.15 12.25 -9.62
CA ASN A 38 -3.39 12.23 -8.85
C ASN A 38 -4.60 12.38 -9.78
N ASN A 39 -5.12 11.28 -10.32
CA ASN A 39 -6.33 11.27 -11.15
C ASN A 39 -7.22 10.07 -10.81
N GLU A 40 -8.52 10.23 -11.05
CA GLU A 40 -9.56 9.27 -10.64
C GLU A 40 -9.36 7.88 -11.27
N ASP A 41 -9.07 7.82 -12.57
CA ASP A 41 -8.86 6.55 -13.29
C ASP A 41 -7.66 5.77 -12.71
N SER A 42 -6.51 6.43 -12.57
CA SER A 42 -5.31 5.81 -12.00
C SER A 42 -5.53 5.40 -10.54
N TYR A 43 -6.29 6.19 -9.78
CA TYR A 43 -6.64 5.87 -8.41
C TYR A 43 -7.46 4.59 -8.30
N TYR A 44 -8.52 4.46 -9.11
CA TYR A 44 -9.36 3.27 -9.04
C TYR A 44 -8.68 2.02 -9.59
N GLU A 45 -7.81 2.15 -10.60
CA GLU A 45 -6.97 1.04 -11.05
C GLU A 45 -5.98 0.61 -9.95
N GLU A 46 -5.32 1.56 -9.29
CA GLU A 46 -4.43 1.26 -8.17
C GLU A 46 -5.16 0.65 -6.99
N ARG A 47 -6.39 1.12 -6.70
CA ARG A 47 -7.24 0.55 -5.65
C ARG A 47 -7.66 -0.88 -5.96
N LYS A 48 -8.01 -1.16 -7.21
CA LYS A 48 -8.31 -2.53 -7.66
C LYS A 48 -7.08 -3.41 -7.45
N LEU A 49 -5.91 -2.99 -7.90
CA LEU A 49 -4.67 -3.75 -7.71
C LEU A 49 -4.38 -3.99 -6.23
N PHE A 50 -4.42 -2.95 -5.40
CA PHE A 50 -4.17 -3.04 -3.96
C PHE A 50 -5.05 -4.09 -3.27
N ASN A 51 -6.32 -4.22 -3.68
CA ASN A 51 -7.25 -5.20 -3.12
C ASN A 51 -7.00 -6.64 -3.58
N HIS A 52 -6.21 -6.85 -4.65
CA HIS A 52 -5.76 -8.18 -5.08
C HIS A 52 -4.39 -8.55 -4.51
N LEU A 53 -3.66 -7.58 -3.96
CA LEU A 53 -2.38 -7.80 -3.30
C LEU A 53 -2.58 -8.21 -1.85
N SER A 54 -1.78 -9.15 -1.37
CA SER A 54 -1.81 -9.59 0.02
C SER A 54 -0.41 -9.94 0.54
N TRP A 55 -0.30 -10.08 1.87
CA TRP A 55 0.92 -10.57 2.51
C TRP A 55 1.25 -12.00 2.07
N ASP A 56 0.22 -12.79 1.80
CA ASP A 56 0.33 -14.21 1.48
C ASP A 56 0.60 -14.45 -0.01
N ASP A 57 0.87 -13.38 -0.79
CA ASP A 57 1.38 -13.48 -2.15
C ASP A 57 2.84 -13.95 -2.13
N GLU A 58 3.03 -15.24 -1.89
CA GLU A 58 4.31 -15.96 -1.81
C GLU A 58 5.10 -15.93 -3.14
N CYS A 59 4.52 -15.39 -4.22
CA CYS A 59 5.07 -15.52 -5.57
C CYS A 59 6.09 -14.45 -5.99
N ALA A 60 6.33 -13.35 -5.26
CA ALA A 60 7.56 -12.56 -5.41
C ALA A 60 7.70 -11.50 -4.32
N ASP A 61 8.91 -11.29 -3.79
CA ASP A 61 9.26 -10.14 -2.93
C ASP A 61 8.75 -8.80 -3.47
N ASP A 62 8.70 -8.66 -4.81
CA ASP A 62 8.18 -7.46 -5.47
C ASP A 62 6.70 -7.19 -5.18
N TYR A 63 5.86 -8.21 -4.98
CA TYR A 63 4.43 -8.03 -4.67
C TYR A 63 4.24 -7.40 -3.29
N VAL A 64 5.03 -7.82 -2.31
CA VAL A 64 4.98 -7.29 -0.93
C VAL A 64 5.39 -5.81 -0.90
N VAL A 65 6.47 -5.45 -1.59
CA VAL A 65 6.92 -4.04 -1.69
C VAL A 65 5.96 -3.23 -2.57
N ARG A 66 5.39 -3.84 -3.62
CA ARG A 66 4.34 -3.21 -4.45
C ARG A 66 3.11 -2.88 -3.63
N TRP A 67 2.70 -3.76 -2.71
CA TRP A 67 1.57 -3.53 -1.81
C TRP A 67 1.82 -2.37 -0.85
N ALA A 68 3.04 -2.26 -0.31
CA ALA A 68 3.46 -1.11 0.50
C ALA A 68 3.44 0.21 -0.30
N ALA A 69 3.92 0.18 -1.55
CA ALA A 69 3.90 1.34 -2.43
C ALA A 69 2.47 1.76 -2.80
N SER A 70 1.59 0.80 -3.10
CA SER A 70 0.15 1.01 -3.31
C SER A 70 -0.52 1.65 -2.09
N PHE A 71 -0.22 1.14 -0.88
CA PHE A 71 -0.75 1.68 0.38
C PHE A 71 -0.40 3.17 0.53
N LEU A 72 0.85 3.54 0.27
CA LEU A 72 1.30 4.93 0.31
C LEU A 72 0.57 5.80 -0.73
N TYR A 73 0.45 5.31 -1.97
CA TYR A 73 -0.27 6.03 -3.03
C TYR A 73 -1.72 6.28 -2.67
N LEU A 74 -2.44 5.25 -2.24
CA LEU A 74 -3.85 5.36 -1.89
C LEU A 74 -4.04 6.27 -0.67
N ASN A 75 -3.20 6.14 0.36
CA ASN A 75 -3.29 7.01 1.52
C ASN A 75 -3.08 8.49 1.16
N ARG A 76 -2.19 8.78 0.21
CA ARG A 76 -1.91 10.16 -0.23
C ARG A 76 -3.04 10.78 -1.06
N HIS A 77 -3.80 9.95 -1.79
CA HIS A 77 -4.78 10.41 -2.77
C HIS A 77 -6.24 10.11 -2.40
N CYS A 78 -6.50 9.32 -1.36
CA CYS A 78 -7.86 9.05 -0.90
C CYS A 78 -8.43 10.19 -0.06
N PHE A 79 -9.77 10.27 0.00
CA PHE A 79 -10.48 11.23 0.82
C PHE A 79 -9.98 11.26 2.28
N ASN A 80 -9.44 12.41 2.70
CA ASN A 80 -8.91 12.70 4.04
C ASN A 80 -7.83 11.73 4.55
N GLY A 81 -7.14 11.01 3.68
CA GLY A 81 -6.12 10.03 4.10
C GLY A 81 -6.68 8.91 4.98
N LEU A 82 -7.98 8.60 4.85
CA LEU A 82 -8.66 7.58 5.63
C LEU A 82 -8.19 6.18 5.21
N TYR A 83 -8.05 5.28 6.18
CA TYR A 83 -7.97 3.84 5.90
C TYR A 83 -9.28 3.17 6.31
N ARG A 84 -10.02 2.65 5.33
CA ARG A 84 -11.30 1.94 5.55
C ARG A 84 -11.41 0.76 4.60
N THR A 85 -11.82 -0.38 5.15
CA THR A 85 -12.11 -1.60 4.41
C THR A 85 -13.59 -1.97 4.51
N ASN A 86 -14.07 -2.76 3.57
CA ASN A 86 -15.37 -3.42 3.65
C ASN A 86 -15.27 -4.71 4.49
N ARG A 87 -16.39 -5.44 4.64
CA ARG A 87 -16.42 -6.71 5.40
C ARG A 87 -15.55 -7.81 4.79
N ASP A 88 -15.28 -7.73 3.49
CA ASP A 88 -14.43 -8.67 2.76
C ASP A 88 -12.94 -8.29 2.82
N GLY A 89 -12.59 -7.24 3.56
CA GLY A 89 -11.20 -6.78 3.76
C GLY A 89 -10.68 -5.83 2.67
N GLY A 90 -11.46 -5.56 1.62
CA GLY A 90 -11.06 -4.67 0.52
C GLY A 90 -11.14 -3.18 0.92
N PHE A 91 -10.08 -2.43 0.64
CA PHE A 91 -10.05 -0.97 0.82
C PHE A 91 -11.09 -0.29 -0.08
N ASN A 92 -11.85 0.64 0.50
CA ASN A 92 -13.04 1.21 -0.15
C ASN A 92 -13.21 2.73 0.07
N VAL A 93 -12.14 3.47 0.30
CA VAL A 93 -12.18 4.94 0.32
C VAL A 93 -12.21 5.45 -1.14
N PRO A 94 -12.95 6.52 -1.46
CA PRO A 94 -12.94 7.14 -2.78
C PRO A 94 -11.71 8.05 -2.99
N PHE A 95 -11.48 8.39 -4.27
CA PHE A 95 -10.58 9.46 -4.70
C PHE A 95 -11.01 10.80 -4.10
#